data_AF-A0A2E9J8M0-F1
#
_entry.id   AF-A0A2E9J8M0-F1
#
_cell.length_a   1.000
_cell.length_b   1.000
_cell.length_c   1.000
_cell.angle_alpha   90.00
_cell.angle_beta   90.00
_cell.angle_gamma   90.00
#
_symmetry.space_group_name_H-M   'P 1'
#
loop_
_entity.id
_entity.type
_entity.pdbx_description
1 polymer ?
#
loop_
_entity_poly.entity_id
_entity_poly.type
_entity_poly.pdbx_seq_one_letter_code
_entity_poly.pdbx_strand_id
1 'polypeptide(L)'
;MNEFECYSTYTALKLHFTSDYDYFKYNGKCNVTLDSFNKRKERFFFKKLSREYNSKELIDFLVSNFSKDINMWIGDAFGERCVSTYREWKKRIESLQYNFRSDCASIMDDDPKNFDSLFEIIDGQHPPIFRYVLSKKINIETFIMLDDILNFVPKFNKELQDAIVWPDYFKMCTKYKPFFNHDLNDSKKTLKKVLEIQ
;
A
#
# COMPACT_ATOMS: atom_id res chain seq x y z
N MET A 1 12.66 -7.83 19.57
CA MET A 1 11.26 -7.84 20.07
C MET A 1 10.90 -9.24 20.52
N ASN A 2 9.99 -9.40 21.48
CA ASN A 2 9.49 -10.70 21.92
C ASN A 2 8.23 -11.14 21.15
N GLU A 3 7.81 -12.38 21.37
CA GLU A 3 6.63 -12.98 20.72
C GLU A 3 5.30 -12.27 21.02
N PHE A 4 5.16 -11.68 22.21
CA PHE A 4 3.98 -10.88 22.56
C PHE A 4 3.97 -9.53 21.83
N GLU A 5 5.12 -8.86 21.71
CA GLU A 5 5.28 -7.63 20.93
C GLU A 5 4.98 -7.90 19.44
N CYS A 6 5.46 -9.02 18.89
CA CYS A 6 5.15 -9.44 17.52
C CYS A 6 3.64 -9.61 17.31
N TYR A 7 2.94 -10.25 18.26
CA TYR A 7 1.48 -10.38 18.25
C TYR A 7 0.77 -9.03 18.33
N SER A 8 1.24 -8.12 19.18
CA SER A 8 0.70 -6.76 19.29
C SER A 8 0.85 -6.00 17.96
N THR A 9 2.02 -6.06 17.33
CA THR A 9 2.26 -5.42 16.02
C THR A 9 1.37 -6.00 14.94
N TYR A 10 1.26 -7.34 14.85
CA TYR A 10 0.33 -8.01 13.93
C TYR A 10 -1.11 -7.54 14.12
N THR A 11 -1.56 -7.49 15.37
CA THR A 11 -2.94 -7.10 15.69
C THR A 11 -3.20 -5.64 15.35
N ALA A 12 -2.29 -4.73 15.70
CA ALA A 12 -2.40 -3.32 15.39
C ALA A 12 -2.44 -3.05 13.88
N LEU A 13 -1.56 -3.71 13.11
CA LEU A 13 -1.56 -3.57 11.65
C LEU A 13 -2.80 -4.20 11.03
N LYS A 14 -3.23 -5.38 11.49
CA LYS A 14 -4.48 -5.99 11.00
C LYS A 14 -5.67 -5.07 11.22
N LEU A 15 -5.81 -4.52 12.43
CA LEU A 15 -6.85 -3.55 12.75
C LEU A 15 -6.74 -2.31 11.85
N HIS A 16 -5.53 -1.84 11.58
CA HIS A 16 -5.32 -0.69 10.71
C HIS A 16 -5.90 -0.90 9.31
N PHE A 17 -5.61 -2.04 8.69
CA PHE A 17 -6.10 -2.34 7.34
C PHE A 17 -7.59 -2.73 7.29
N THR A 18 -8.14 -3.32 8.36
CA THR A 18 -9.49 -3.90 8.35
C THR A 18 -10.57 -3.05 9.04
N SER A 19 -10.19 -2.05 9.85
CA SER A 19 -11.12 -1.24 10.65
C SER A 19 -10.78 0.25 10.60
N ASP A 20 -11.45 1.05 11.44
CA ASP A 20 -11.18 2.48 11.58
C ASP A 20 -9.96 2.79 12.47
N TYR A 21 -9.30 1.77 13.01
CA TYR A 21 -8.07 1.93 13.77
C TYR A 21 -6.94 2.56 12.92
N ASP A 22 -6.18 3.46 13.53
CA ASP A 22 -5.06 4.17 12.92
C ASP A 22 -3.76 3.83 13.65
N TYR A 23 -2.88 3.08 12.98
CA TYR A 23 -1.62 2.64 13.53
C TYR A 23 -0.71 3.80 13.94
N PHE A 24 -0.69 4.88 13.17
CA PHE A 24 0.18 6.02 13.39
C PHE A 24 -0.37 6.92 14.51
N LYS A 25 -1.68 7.16 14.53
CA LYS A 25 -2.34 7.90 15.63
C LYS A 25 -2.07 7.27 16.99
N TYR A 26 -2.06 5.94 17.08
CA TYR A 26 -1.86 5.21 18.32
C TYR A 26 -0.42 4.71 18.53
N ASN A 27 0.54 5.11 17.68
CA ASN A 27 1.94 4.68 17.73
C ASN A 27 2.10 3.14 17.83
N GLY A 28 1.29 2.40 17.06
CA GLY A 28 1.28 0.95 17.02
C GLY A 28 0.71 0.25 18.26
N LYS A 29 0.16 0.99 19.23
CA LYS A 29 -0.43 0.42 20.45
C LYS A 29 -1.87 0.02 20.22
N CYS A 30 -2.18 -1.25 20.46
CA CYS A 30 -3.55 -1.75 20.50
C CYS A 30 -3.85 -2.45 21.83
N ASN A 31 -5.14 -2.58 22.17
CA ASN A 31 -5.58 -3.17 23.44
C ASN A 31 -5.46 -4.70 23.43
N VAL A 32 -4.23 -5.22 23.47
CA VAL A 32 -3.93 -6.64 23.62
C VAL A 32 -3.32 -6.93 24.99
N THR A 33 -3.67 -8.07 25.59
CA THR A 33 -3.15 -8.50 26.89
C THR A 33 -2.35 -9.79 26.78
N LEU A 34 -1.39 -9.99 27.68
CA LEU A 34 -0.60 -11.22 27.72
C LEU A 34 -1.48 -12.46 27.94
N ASP A 35 -2.55 -12.34 28.74
CA ASP A 35 -3.54 -13.40 28.92
C ASP A 35 -4.25 -13.76 27.60
N SER A 36 -4.70 -12.76 26.82
CA SER A 36 -5.30 -12.99 25.50
C SER A 36 -4.34 -13.70 24.55
N PHE A 37 -3.05 -13.31 24.57
CA PHE A 37 -2.01 -13.95 23.78
C PHE A 37 -1.77 -15.39 24.20
N ASN A 38 -1.70 -15.65 25.51
CA ASN A 38 -1.48 -16.99 26.06
C ASN A 38 -2.57 -18.01 25.68
N LYS A 39 -3.79 -17.54 25.39
CA LYS A 39 -4.90 -18.37 24.92
C LYS A 39 -4.85 -18.65 23.41
N ARG A 40 -3.99 -17.98 22.63
CA ARG A 40 -3.89 -18.17 21.18
C ARG A 40 -3.25 -19.53 20.85
N LYS A 41 -3.83 -20.23 19.87
CA LYS A 41 -3.25 -21.45 19.30
C LYS A 41 -2.01 -21.15 18.43
N GLU A 42 -1.94 -19.98 17.82
CA GLU A 42 -0.88 -19.61 16.87
C GLU A 42 0.39 -19.04 17.51
N ARG A 43 0.54 -19.08 18.84
CA ARG A 43 1.71 -18.49 19.56
C ARG A 43 3.05 -18.87 18.96
N PHE A 44 3.16 -20.12 18.50
CA PHE A 44 4.36 -20.64 17.86
C PHE A 44 4.78 -19.82 16.61
N PHE A 45 3.83 -19.34 15.81
CA PHE A 45 4.14 -18.53 14.63
C PHE A 45 4.69 -17.15 15.01
N PHE A 46 4.11 -16.50 16.03
CA PHE A 46 4.63 -15.23 16.54
C PHE A 46 6.04 -15.36 17.11
N LYS A 47 6.32 -16.47 17.81
CA LYS A 47 7.67 -16.77 18.31
C LYS A 47 8.68 -17.00 17.18
N LYS A 48 8.27 -17.63 16.09
CA LYS A 48 9.13 -17.79 14.91
C LYS A 48 9.38 -16.43 14.23
N LEU A 49 8.32 -15.64 14.00
CA LEU A 49 8.45 -14.33 13.33
C LEU A 49 9.31 -13.36 14.13
N SER A 50 9.18 -13.33 15.47
CA SER A 50 9.99 -12.48 16.32
C SER A 50 11.48 -12.82 16.33
N ARG A 51 11.85 -14.02 15.83
CA ARG A 51 13.24 -14.45 15.65
C ARG A 51 13.75 -14.20 14.23
N GLU A 52 12.86 -14.26 13.25
CA GLU A 52 13.18 -14.08 11.83
C GLU A 52 13.39 -12.60 11.49
N TYR A 53 12.53 -11.72 12.01
CA TYR A 53 12.50 -10.31 11.63
C TYR A 53 12.74 -9.41 12.83
N ASN A 54 13.52 -8.34 12.61
CA ASN A 54 13.54 -7.23 13.57
C ASN A 54 12.24 -6.41 13.52
N SER A 55 12.06 -5.46 14.45
CA SER A 55 10.81 -4.70 14.56
C SER A 55 10.40 -3.97 13.28
N LYS A 56 11.37 -3.39 12.55
CA LYS A 56 11.09 -2.69 11.29
C LYS A 56 10.72 -3.68 10.19
N GLU A 57 11.53 -4.73 10.03
CA GLU A 57 11.29 -5.76 9.01
C GLU A 57 9.96 -6.48 9.21
N LEU A 58 9.55 -6.70 10.47
CA LEU A 58 8.25 -7.28 10.77
C LEU A 58 7.10 -6.36 10.31
N ILE A 59 7.20 -5.06 10.57
CA ILE A 59 6.19 -4.09 10.10
C ILE A 59 6.15 -4.11 8.58
N ASP A 60 7.30 -4.00 7.91
CA ASP A 60 7.39 -4.02 6.45
C ASP A 60 6.80 -5.32 5.86
N PHE A 61 7.13 -6.47 6.45
CA PHE A 61 6.60 -7.78 6.07
C PHE A 61 5.08 -7.82 6.19
N LEU A 62 4.54 -7.39 7.33
CA LEU A 62 3.11 -7.40 7.59
C LEU A 62 2.35 -6.41 6.71
N VAL A 63 2.88 -5.20 6.51
CA VAL A 63 2.30 -4.18 5.62
C VAL A 63 2.25 -4.68 4.17
N SER A 64 3.33 -5.27 3.67
CA SER A 64 3.36 -5.83 2.32
C SER A 64 2.32 -6.93 2.12
N ASN A 65 2.08 -7.76 3.13
CA ASN A 65 1.11 -8.84 3.07
C ASN A 65 -0.33 -8.34 3.26
N PHE A 66 -0.59 -7.44 4.21
CA PHE A 66 -1.93 -6.89 4.43
C PHE A 66 -2.41 -6.00 3.28
N SER A 67 -1.50 -5.25 2.64
CA SER A 67 -1.83 -4.49 1.43
C SER A 67 -2.20 -5.38 0.25
N LYS A 68 -1.75 -6.64 0.25
CA LYS A 68 -2.09 -7.64 -0.77
C LYS A 68 -3.30 -8.49 -0.41
N ASP A 69 -3.43 -8.85 0.85
CA ASP A 69 -4.47 -9.72 1.42
C ASP A 69 -4.77 -9.26 2.85
N ILE A 70 -5.81 -8.42 3.00
CA ILE A 70 -6.25 -7.91 4.32
C ILE A 70 -6.65 -9.02 5.30
N ASN A 71 -6.94 -10.21 4.80
CA ASN A 71 -7.36 -11.37 5.59
C ASN A 71 -6.19 -12.29 5.96
N MET A 72 -4.95 -11.93 5.61
CA MET A 72 -3.74 -12.73 5.87
C MET A 72 -3.73 -13.30 7.29
N TRP A 73 -3.65 -14.62 7.35
CA TRP A 73 -3.56 -15.38 8.58
C TRP A 73 -2.10 -15.59 8.99
N ILE A 74 -1.80 -15.49 10.29
CA ILE A 74 -0.40 -15.55 10.75
C ILE A 74 0.28 -16.90 10.46
N GLY A 75 -0.50 -17.99 10.36
CA GLY A 75 0.02 -19.30 10.01
C GLY A 75 0.58 -19.37 8.58
N ASP A 76 0.13 -18.48 7.69
CA ASP A 76 0.58 -18.41 6.31
C ASP A 76 1.89 -17.63 6.14
N ALA A 77 2.36 -16.94 7.20
CA ALA A 77 3.49 -15.99 7.11
C ALA A 77 4.79 -16.64 6.60
N PHE A 78 4.97 -17.95 6.79
CA PHE A 78 6.14 -18.69 6.33
C PHE A 78 5.93 -19.39 4.98
N GLY A 79 4.74 -19.27 4.39
CA GLY A 79 4.47 -19.80 3.06
C GLY A 79 5.11 -18.95 1.97
N GLU A 80 5.45 -19.59 0.84
CA GLU A 80 6.10 -18.93 -0.30
C GLU A 80 5.34 -17.68 -0.77
N ARG A 81 4.02 -17.69 -0.71
CA ARG A 81 3.16 -16.54 -1.04
C ARG A 81 3.52 -15.29 -0.23
N CYS A 82 3.65 -15.41 1.09
CA CYS A 82 3.88 -14.27 1.96
C CYS A 82 5.33 -13.77 1.88
N VAL A 83 6.27 -14.71 1.77
CA VAL A 83 7.70 -14.41 1.62
C VAL A 83 7.99 -13.72 0.28
N SER A 84 7.41 -14.22 -0.82
CA SER A 84 7.54 -13.59 -2.15
C SER A 84 6.89 -12.21 -2.19
N THR A 85 5.69 -12.06 -1.62
CA THR A 85 5.01 -10.75 -1.51
C THR A 85 5.89 -9.73 -0.81
N TYR A 86 6.50 -10.09 0.32
CA TYR A 86 7.42 -9.20 1.04
C TYR A 86 8.67 -8.88 0.22
N ARG A 87 9.29 -9.88 -0.41
CA ARG A 87 10.49 -9.67 -1.24
C ARG A 87 10.22 -8.73 -2.41
N GLU A 88 9.11 -8.91 -3.12
CA GLU A 88 8.72 -8.04 -4.22
C GLU A 88 8.42 -6.61 -3.74
N TRP A 89 7.69 -6.48 -2.64
CA TRP A 89 7.40 -5.20 -2.02
C TRP A 89 8.68 -4.46 -1.63
N LYS A 90 9.61 -5.16 -0.96
CA LYS A 90 10.89 -4.58 -0.54
C LYS A 90 11.68 -4.04 -1.74
N LYS A 91 11.77 -4.80 -2.83
CA LYS A 91 12.39 -4.34 -4.09
C LYS A 91 11.70 -3.10 -4.65
N ARG A 92 10.36 -3.06 -4.63
CA ARG A 92 9.60 -1.90 -5.11
C ARG A 92 9.89 -0.65 -4.31
N ILE A 93 9.90 -0.75 -2.97
CA ILE A 93 10.17 0.38 -2.08
C ILE A 93 11.63 0.85 -2.18
N GLU A 94 12.60 -0.06 -2.25
CA GLU A 94 14.01 0.28 -2.41
C GLU A 94 14.29 0.99 -3.75
N SER A 95 13.50 0.69 -4.78
CA SER A 95 13.60 1.29 -6.12
C SER A 95 12.46 2.26 -6.44
N LEU A 96 11.83 2.88 -5.42
CA LEU A 96 10.59 3.62 -5.56
C LEU A 96 10.62 4.70 -6.65
N GLN A 97 11.62 5.58 -6.65
CA GLN A 97 11.73 6.66 -7.65
C GLN A 97 11.99 6.15 -9.06
N TYR A 98 12.76 5.07 -9.19
CA TYR A 98 12.99 4.44 -10.49
C TYR A 98 11.69 3.82 -11.04
N ASN A 99 10.95 3.10 -10.19
CA ASN A 99 9.67 2.50 -10.55
C ASN A 99 8.64 3.58 -10.91
N PHE A 100 8.57 4.66 -10.13
CA PHE A 100 7.71 5.79 -10.44
C PHE A 100 8.00 6.39 -11.82
N ARG A 101 9.28 6.61 -12.15
CA ARG A 101 9.69 7.08 -13.49
C ARG A 101 9.27 6.10 -14.59
N SER A 102 9.53 4.80 -14.37
CA SER A 102 9.21 3.75 -15.34
C SER A 102 7.70 3.63 -15.58
N ASP A 103 6.91 3.65 -14.51
CA ASP A 103 5.45 3.59 -14.57
C ASP A 103 4.89 4.83 -15.30
N CYS A 104 5.38 6.03 -14.98
CA CYS A 104 5.00 7.26 -15.69
C CYS A 104 5.34 7.19 -17.19
N ALA A 105 6.52 6.68 -17.56
CA ALA A 105 6.89 6.54 -18.96
C ALA A 105 5.98 5.54 -19.69
N SER A 106 5.70 4.39 -19.07
CA SER A 106 4.79 3.37 -19.59
C SER A 106 3.36 3.88 -19.79
N ILE A 107 2.89 4.80 -18.92
CA ILE A 107 1.61 5.51 -19.09
C ILE A 107 1.64 6.38 -20.34
N MET A 108 2.71 7.15 -20.54
CA MET A 108 2.84 8.06 -21.68
C MET A 108 2.99 7.33 -23.01
N ASP A 109 3.58 6.14 -23.03
CA ASP A 109 3.68 5.32 -24.24
C ASP A 109 2.30 4.86 -24.76
N ASP A 110 1.33 4.63 -23.88
CA ASP A 110 -0.03 4.20 -24.26
C ASP A 110 -0.89 5.35 -24.80
N ASP A 111 -0.72 6.55 -24.25
CA ASP A 111 -1.47 7.75 -24.67
C ASP A 111 -0.59 9.02 -24.63
N PRO A 112 0.29 9.20 -25.62
CA PRO A 112 1.30 10.25 -25.60
C PRO A 112 0.74 11.66 -25.79
N LYS A 113 -0.55 11.81 -26.10
CA LYS A 113 -1.10 13.09 -26.58
C LYS A 113 -1.94 13.84 -25.56
N ASN A 114 -2.40 13.21 -24.48
CA ASN A 114 -3.20 13.92 -23.48
C ASN A 114 -3.09 13.30 -22.07
N PHE A 115 -2.04 13.68 -21.33
CA PHE A 115 -1.85 13.24 -19.94
C PHE A 115 -3.06 13.57 -19.04
N ASP A 116 -3.71 14.71 -19.24
CA ASP A 116 -4.86 15.12 -18.42
C ASP A 116 -6.07 14.18 -18.62
N SER A 117 -6.23 13.61 -19.81
CA SER A 117 -7.31 12.65 -20.10
C SER A 117 -7.23 11.37 -19.26
N LEU A 118 -6.05 11.05 -18.73
CA LEU A 118 -5.87 9.90 -17.85
C LEU A 118 -6.68 9.99 -16.56
N PHE A 119 -7.07 11.21 -16.17
CA PHE A 119 -7.82 11.53 -14.95
C PHE A 119 -9.27 11.95 -15.26
N GLU A 120 -9.70 11.85 -16.51
CA GLU A 120 -11.07 12.16 -16.90
C GLU A 120 -12.03 11.02 -16.55
N ILE A 121 -13.11 11.39 -15.85
CA ILE A 121 -14.22 10.51 -15.51
C ILE A 121 -15.32 10.79 -16.52
N ILE A 122 -15.66 9.78 -17.31
CA ILE A 122 -16.73 9.84 -18.30
C ILE A 122 -17.88 8.99 -17.77
N ASP A 123 -19.05 9.59 -17.59
CA ASP A 123 -20.27 8.92 -17.11
C ASP A 123 -20.08 8.11 -15.81
N GLY A 124 -19.28 8.65 -14.89
CA GLY A 124 -18.99 8.02 -13.60
C GLY A 124 -18.12 6.77 -13.65
N GLN A 125 -17.55 6.44 -14.83
CA GLN A 125 -16.71 5.26 -15.06
C GLN A 125 -15.26 5.45 -14.59
N HIS A 126 -14.54 4.33 -14.45
CA HIS A 126 -13.14 4.34 -14.04
C HIS A 126 -12.25 5.08 -15.05
N PRO A 127 -11.52 6.14 -14.62
CA PRO A 127 -10.60 6.85 -15.49
C PRO A 127 -9.42 5.95 -15.88
N PRO A 128 -8.73 6.22 -17.01
CA PRO A 128 -7.59 5.42 -17.46
C PRO A 128 -6.54 5.16 -16.37
N ILE A 129 -6.17 6.16 -15.57
CA ILE A 129 -5.17 6.00 -14.51
C ILE A 129 -5.58 4.94 -13.48
N PHE A 130 -6.86 4.87 -13.13
CA PHE A 130 -7.36 3.88 -12.18
C PHE A 130 -7.37 2.48 -12.82
N ARG A 131 -7.78 2.38 -14.09
CA ARG A 131 -7.73 1.11 -14.84
C ARG A 131 -6.31 0.56 -14.95
N TYR A 132 -5.29 1.42 -15.09
CA TYR A 132 -3.89 0.99 -15.11
C TYR A 132 -3.41 0.38 -13.80
N VAL A 133 -3.92 0.84 -12.65
CA VAL A 133 -3.61 0.17 -11.38
C VAL A 133 -4.35 -1.17 -11.28
N LEU A 134 -5.63 -1.20 -11.65
CA LEU A 134 -6.42 -2.43 -11.59
C LEU A 134 -5.85 -3.55 -12.48
N SER A 135 -5.30 -3.18 -13.64
CA SER A 135 -4.59 -4.10 -14.55
C SER A 135 -3.15 -4.40 -14.14
N LYS A 136 -2.66 -3.79 -13.04
CA LYS A 136 -1.27 -3.88 -12.55
C LYS A 136 -0.22 -3.36 -13.54
N LYS A 137 -0.61 -2.47 -14.47
CA LYS A 137 0.33 -1.76 -15.34
C LYS A 137 1.17 -0.76 -14.54
N ILE A 138 0.58 -0.14 -13.53
CA ILE A 138 1.29 0.67 -12.54
C ILE A 138 1.03 0.17 -11.12
N ASN A 139 1.95 0.49 -10.21
CA ASN A 139 1.83 0.09 -8.81
C ASN A 139 0.98 1.08 -7.99
N ILE A 140 0.50 0.62 -6.82
CA ILE A 140 -0.25 1.47 -5.87
C ILE A 140 0.58 2.66 -5.40
N GLU A 141 1.88 2.49 -5.23
CA GLU A 141 2.80 3.57 -4.86
C GLU A 141 2.80 4.67 -5.91
N THR A 142 2.90 4.32 -7.20
CA THR A 142 2.85 5.29 -8.30
C THR A 142 1.52 6.05 -8.31
N PHE A 143 0.40 5.37 -8.14
CA PHE A 143 -0.91 6.01 -8.07
C PHE A 143 -1.00 7.04 -6.93
N ILE A 144 -0.54 6.66 -5.73
CA ILE A 144 -0.49 7.55 -4.56
C ILE A 144 0.44 8.73 -4.80
N MET A 145 1.63 8.50 -5.36
CA MET A 145 2.60 9.55 -5.68
C MET A 145 2.06 10.54 -6.72
N LEU A 146 1.32 10.06 -7.73
CA LEU A 146 0.64 10.93 -8.69
C LEU A 146 -0.44 11.76 -8.01
N ASP A 147 -1.22 11.19 -7.09
CA ASP A 147 -2.22 11.92 -6.33
C ASP A 147 -1.59 12.96 -5.39
N ASP A 148 -0.45 12.65 -4.77
CA ASP A 148 0.31 13.62 -3.98
C ASP A 148 0.79 14.83 -4.80
N ILE A 149 1.00 14.64 -6.10
CA ILE A 149 1.42 15.70 -7.02
C ILE A 149 0.22 16.48 -7.59
N LEU A 150 -0.83 15.78 -8.00
CA LEU A 150 -1.91 16.30 -8.86
C LEU A 150 -3.26 16.44 -8.13
N ASN A 151 -3.41 15.79 -6.97
CA ASN A 151 -4.58 15.85 -6.09
C ASN A 151 -5.91 15.54 -6.81
N PHE A 152 -5.98 14.40 -7.50
CA PHE A 152 -7.16 13.99 -8.27
C PHE A 152 -8.13 13.08 -7.48
N VAL A 153 -7.69 12.45 -6.39
CA VAL A 153 -8.53 11.57 -5.56
C VAL A 153 -9.80 12.26 -5.02
N PRO A 154 -9.79 13.54 -4.60
CA PRO A 154 -11.01 14.23 -4.19
C PRO A 154 -12.08 14.30 -5.28
N LYS A 155 -11.67 14.47 -6.55
CA LYS A 155 -12.58 14.41 -7.71
C LYS A 155 -13.15 13.02 -7.88
N PHE A 156 -12.29 11.99 -7.78
CA PHE A 156 -12.71 10.59 -7.95
C PHE A 156 -13.74 10.19 -6.88
N ASN A 157 -13.53 10.59 -5.63
CA ASN A 157 -14.47 10.35 -4.53
C ASN A 157 -15.85 11.00 -4.73
N LYS A 158 -15.92 12.07 -5.54
CA LYS A 158 -17.18 12.78 -5.81
C LYS A 158 -17.89 12.24 -7.05
N GLU A 159 -17.13 11.86 -8.08
CA GLU A 159 -17.66 11.66 -9.44
C GLU A 159 -17.76 10.19 -9.86
N LEU A 160 -16.99 9.27 -9.25
CA LEU A 160 -17.10 7.85 -9.56
C LEU A 160 -18.41 7.27 -9.02
N GLN A 161 -19.14 6.56 -9.88
CA GLN A 161 -20.40 5.89 -9.52
C GLN A 161 -20.20 4.47 -8.99
N ASP A 162 -18.99 3.94 -9.09
CA ASP A 162 -18.65 2.62 -8.57
C ASP A 162 -18.72 2.57 -7.04
N ALA A 163 -19.64 1.76 -6.53
CA ALA A 163 -19.92 1.63 -5.10
C ALA A 163 -19.02 0.61 -4.38
N ILE A 164 -18.15 -0.13 -5.09
CA ILE A 164 -17.38 -1.24 -4.51
C ILE A 164 -15.89 -1.09 -4.78
N VAL A 165 -15.46 -1.12 -6.05
CA VAL A 165 -14.03 -1.27 -6.37
C VAL A 165 -13.25 0.00 -6.03
N TRP A 166 -13.78 1.17 -6.37
CA TRP A 166 -13.17 2.45 -6.00
C TRP A 166 -13.12 2.68 -4.48
N PRO A 167 -14.23 2.56 -3.71
CA PRO A 167 -14.18 2.73 -2.26
C PRO A 167 -13.17 1.80 -1.57
N ASP A 168 -13.10 0.53 -1.96
CA ASP A 168 -12.15 -0.43 -1.40
C ASP A 168 -10.70 -0.05 -1.74
N TYR A 169 -10.45 0.35 -2.98
CA TYR A 169 -9.12 0.76 -3.41
C TYR A 169 -8.68 2.08 -2.75
N PHE A 170 -9.58 3.07 -2.66
CA PHE A 170 -9.32 4.33 -1.95
C PHE A 170 -9.00 4.08 -0.47
N LYS A 171 -9.76 3.20 0.19
CA LYS A 171 -9.47 2.79 1.57
C LYS A 171 -8.10 2.13 1.67
N MET A 172 -7.76 1.24 0.75
CA MET A 172 -6.44 0.62 0.68
C MET A 172 -5.32 1.67 0.53
N CYS A 173 -5.44 2.60 -0.43
CA CYS A 173 -4.48 3.69 -0.62
C CYS A 173 -4.30 4.50 0.67
N THR A 174 -5.39 4.85 1.34
CA THR A 174 -5.37 5.66 2.57
C THR A 174 -4.66 4.93 3.71
N LYS A 175 -4.93 3.63 3.91
CA LYS A 175 -4.27 2.82 4.93
C LYS A 175 -2.81 2.52 4.59
N TYR A 176 -2.50 2.37 3.32
CA TYR A 176 -1.16 2.01 2.86
C TYR A 176 -0.18 3.18 2.80
N LYS A 177 -0.65 4.36 2.37
CA LYS A 177 0.17 5.56 2.12
C LYS A 177 1.16 5.89 3.23
N PRO A 178 0.82 5.85 4.54
CA PRO A 178 1.75 6.24 5.58
C PRO A 178 2.96 5.30 5.78
N PHE A 179 2.97 4.12 5.14
CA PHE A 179 4.04 3.11 5.29
C PHE A 179 5.20 3.26 4.29
N PHE A 180 5.09 4.17 3.34
CA PHE A 180 6.22 4.57 2.51
C PHE A 180 6.28 6.10 2.42
N ASN A 181 7.43 6.62 2.04
CA ASN A 181 7.62 8.04 1.85
C ASN A 181 8.31 8.29 0.50
N HIS A 182 7.95 9.39 -0.14
CA HIS A 182 8.64 9.88 -1.32
C HIS A 182 8.94 11.36 -1.16
N ASP A 183 10.03 11.83 -1.77
CA ASP A 183 10.28 13.26 -1.87
C ASP A 183 9.36 13.87 -2.93
N LEU A 184 8.45 14.74 -2.50
CA LEU A 184 7.46 15.36 -3.38
C LEU A 184 8.09 16.20 -4.48
N ASN A 185 9.19 16.92 -4.20
CA ASN A 185 9.84 17.77 -5.17
C ASN A 185 10.54 16.94 -6.26
N ASP A 186 11.21 15.87 -5.87
CA ASP A 186 11.90 14.98 -6.81
C ASP A 186 10.92 14.14 -7.63
N SER A 187 9.80 13.71 -7.05
CA SER A 187 8.71 13.08 -7.80
C SER A 187 8.07 14.07 -8.79
N LYS A 188 7.84 15.33 -8.41
CA LYS A 188 7.39 16.38 -9.33
C LYS A 188 8.37 16.60 -10.49
N LYS A 189 9.67 16.71 -10.19
CA LYS A 189 10.72 16.85 -11.22
C LYS A 189 10.74 15.64 -12.16
N THR A 190 10.60 14.43 -11.61
CA THR A 190 10.56 13.20 -12.40
C THR A 190 9.37 13.18 -13.32
N LEU A 191 8.17 13.52 -12.83
CA LEU A 191 6.97 13.59 -13.64
C LEU A 191 7.12 14.62 -14.78
N LYS A 192 7.56 15.85 -14.47
CA LYS A 192 7.81 16.89 -15.48
C LYS A 192 8.76 16.44 -16.59
N LYS A 193 9.85 15.76 -16.22
CA LYS A 193 10.81 15.21 -17.19
C LYS A 193 10.19 14.16 -18.10
N VAL A 194 9.32 13.29 -17.57
CA VAL A 194 8.62 12.28 -18.37
C VAL A 194 7.60 12.93 -19.31
N LEU A 195 6.94 13.99 -18.86
CA LEU A 195 5.97 14.74 -19.66
C LEU A 195 6.61 15.74 -20.64
N GLU A 196 7.95 15.82 -20.68
CA GLU A 196 8.70 16.81 -21.47
C GLU A 196 8.30 18.27 -21.18
N ILE A 197 7.82 18.55 -19.96
CA ILE A 197 7.42 19.89 -19.50
C ILE A 197 8.68 20.62 -19.01
N GLN A 198 8.98 21.78 -19.60
CA GLN A 198 10.09 22.67 -19.21
C GLN A 198 9.90 23.27 -17.81
#